data_AF-A0A157KXX8-F1
#
_entry.id   AF-A0A157KXX8-F1
#
_cell.length_a   1.000
_cell.length_b   1.000
_cell.length_c   1.000
_cell.angle_alpha   90.00
_cell.angle_beta   90.00
_cell.angle_gamma   90.00
#
_symmetry.space_group_name_H-M   'P 1'
#
loop_
_entity.id
_entity.type
_entity.pdbx_description
1 polymer ?
#
loop_
_entity_poly.entity_id
_entity_poly.type
_entity_poly.pdbx_seq_one_letter_code
_entity_poly.pdbx_strand_id
1 'polypeptide(L)' 'MTTVHDLLMICPDDQITRMQIVWKAVAAGQWKEAAHHLRNAENEGESSWHDRCGMLADEFDSKVEVCAA' A
#
# COMPACT_ATOMS: atom_id res chain seq x y z
N MET A 1 1.28 13.39 4.31
CA MET A 1 1.79 12.11 3.78
C MET A 1 1.24 11.02 4.67
N THR A 2 0.44 10.11 4.12
CA THR A 2 -0.03 8.91 4.85
C THR A 2 1.01 7.83 4.65
N THR A 3 1.48 7.21 5.74
CA THR A 3 2.46 6.11 5.67
C THR A 3 1.78 4.74 5.69
N VAL A 4 2.52 3.69 5.32
CA VAL A 4 2.06 2.29 5.50
C VAL A 4 1.73 2.00 6.96
N HIS A 5 2.52 2.54 7.89
CA HIS A 5 2.27 2.39 9.32
C HIS A 5 0.93 3.02 9.70
N ASP A 6 0.63 4.23 9.23
CA ASP A 6 -0.66 4.89 9.49
C ASP A 6 -1.81 4.03 8.97
N LEU A 7 -1.72 3.52 7.74
CA LEU A 7 -2.75 2.64 7.16
C LEU A 7 -2.92 1.33 7.93
N LEU A 8 -1.84 0.73 8.44
CA LEU A 8 -1.90 -0.48 9.26
C LEU A 8 -2.63 -0.21 10.59
N MET A 9 -2.42 0.95 11.21
CA MET A 9 -3.05 1.30 12.49
C MET A 9 -4.56 1.54 12.40
N ILE A 10 -5.08 1.80 11.20
CA ILE A 10 -6.51 2.08 10.96
C ILE A 10 -7.17 1.11 9.99
N CYS A 11 -6.49 0.02 9.61
CA CYS A 11 -7.04 -0.97 8.68
C CYS A 11 -8.14 -1.81 9.34
N PRO A 12 -9.11 -2.30 8.55
CA PRO A 12 -10.01 -3.37 8.98
C PRO A 12 -9.24 -4.63 9.41
N ASP A 13 -9.78 -5.39 10.38
CA ASP A 13 -9.10 -6.55 10.98
C ASP A 13 -8.71 -7.62 9.94
N ASP A 14 -9.55 -7.82 8.92
CA ASP A 14 -9.30 -8.77 7.83
C ASP A 14 -8.21 -8.30 6.86
N GLN A 15 -7.81 -7.03 6.92
CA GLN A 15 -6.75 -6.43 6.09
C GLN A 15 -5.40 -6.35 6.80
N ILE A 16 -5.30 -6.67 8.10
CA ILE A 16 -4.06 -6.60 8.89
C ILE A 16 -2.93 -7.41 8.23
N THR A 17 -3.21 -8.65 7.82
CA THR A 17 -2.20 -9.52 7.19
C THR A 17 -1.67 -8.91 5.89
N ARG A 18 -2.55 -8.31 5.07
CA ARG A 18 -2.14 -7.63 3.83
C ARG A 18 -1.23 -6.45 4.13
N MET A 19 -1.58 -5.63 5.12
CA MET A 19 -0.77 -4.48 5.50
C MET A 19 0.59 -4.86 6.07
N GLN A 20 0.71 -6.00 6.76
CA GLN A 20 2.00 -6.55 7.16
C GLN A 20 2.85 -6.99 5.95
N ILE A 21 2.24 -7.53 4.90
CA ILE A 21 2.94 -7.87 3.64
C ILE A 21 3.44 -6.59 2.97
N VAL A 22 2.59 -5.56 2.86
CA VAL A 22 2.96 -4.25 2.30
C VAL A 22 4.14 -3.66 3.06
N TRP A 23 4.13 -3.68 4.40
CA TRP A 23 5.26 -3.19 5.19
C TRP A 23 6.55 -3.96 4.88
N LYS A 24 6.51 -5.30 4.85
CA LYS A 24 7.68 -6.11 4.51
C LYS A 24 8.23 -5.81 3.11
N ALA A 25 7.34 -5.67 2.13
CA ALA A 25 7.72 -5.32 0.75
C ALA A 25 8.39 -3.93 0.69
N VAL A 26 7.84 -2.94 1.38
CA VAL A 26 8.44 -1.59 1.48
C VAL A 26 9.81 -1.63 2.15
N ALA A 27 9.96 -2.37 3.24
CA ALA A 27 11.25 -2.53 3.93
C ALA A 27 12.31 -3.21 3.05
N ALA A 28 11.88 -4.07 2.12
CA ALA A 28 12.73 -4.74 1.15
C ALA A 28 12.95 -3.93 -0.15
N GLY A 29 12.37 -2.73 -0.28
CA GLY A 29 12.44 -1.92 -1.50
C GLY A 29 11.63 -2.49 -2.68
N GLN A 30 10.71 -3.42 -2.41
CA GLN A 30 9.85 -4.06 -3.41
C GLN A 30 8.62 -3.20 -3.70
N TRP A 31 8.84 -2.01 -4.27
CA TRP A 31 7.80 -0.97 -4.43
C TRP A 31 6.61 -1.45 -5.27
N LYS A 32 6.87 -2.17 -6.37
CA LYS A 32 5.82 -2.70 -7.27
C LYS A 32 4.90 -3.70 -6.56
N GLU A 33 5.46 -4.57 -5.72
CA GLU A 33 4.69 -5.56 -4.96
C GLU A 33 3.82 -4.87 -3.90
N ALA A 34 4.39 -3.91 -3.18
CA ALA A 34 3.66 -3.10 -2.22
C ALA A 34 2.49 -2.34 -2.87
N ALA A 35 2.72 -1.72 -4.03
CA ALA A 35 1.70 -1.02 -4.81
C ALA A 35 0.58 -1.97 -5.25
N HIS A 36 0.92 -3.17 -5.73
CA HIS A 36 -0.06 -4.17 -6.16
C HIS A 36 -1.00 -4.60 -5.03
N HIS A 37 -0.45 -4.88 -3.84
CA HIS A 37 -1.29 -5.23 -2.68
C HIS A 37 -2.21 -4.09 -2.26
N LEU A 38 -1.71 -2.85 -2.27
CA LEU A 38 -2.50 -1.66 -1.95
C LEU A 38 -3.60 -1.41 -2.99
N ARG A 39 -3.32 -1.61 -4.28
CA ARG A 39 -4.32 -1.51 -5.37
C ARG A 39 -5.41 -2.56 -5.23
N ASN A 40 -5.05 -3.79 -4.87
CA ASN A 40 -6.05 -4.82 -4.61
C ASN A 40 -6.93 -4.44 -3.40
N ALA A 41 -6.32 -3.86 -2.35
CA ALA A 41 -7.07 -3.38 -1.20
C ALA A 41 -8.04 -2.25 -1.60
N GLU A 42 -7.59 -1.25 -2.36
CA GLU A 42 -8.44 -0.17 -2.90
C GLU A 42 -9.68 -0.74 -3.60
N ASN A 43 -9.51 -1.72 -4.49
CA ASN A 43 -10.60 -2.30 -5.28
C ASN A 43 -11.60 -3.15 -4.47
N GLU A 44 -11.32 -3.47 -3.21
CA GLU A 44 -12.18 -4.30 -2.35
C GLU A 44 -13.28 -3.49 -1.64
N GLY A 45 -13.24 -2.15 -1.66
CA GLY A 45 -14.29 -1.33 -1.05
C GLY A 45 -14.12 0.18 -1.26
N GLU A 46 -15.06 0.95 -0.72
CA GLU A 46 -15.16 2.41 -0.97
C GLU A 46 -15.00 3.25 0.33
N SER A 47 -14.33 2.68 1.33
CA SER A 47 -14.05 3.39 2.58
C SER A 47 -12.88 4.34 2.42
N SER A 48 -12.80 5.35 3.29
CA SER A 48 -11.64 6.27 3.31
C SER A 48 -10.28 5.57 3.51
N TRP A 49 -10.27 4.34 4.03
CA TRP A 49 -9.06 3.52 4.09
C TRP A 49 -8.68 2.96 2.72
N HIS A 50 -9.66 2.46 1.96
CA HIS A 50 -9.47 1.95 0.60
C HIS A 50 -8.95 3.05 -0.34
N ASP A 51 -9.54 4.26 -0.29
CA ASP A 51 -9.06 5.41 -1.06
C ASP A 51 -7.59 5.74 -0.77
N ARG A 52 -7.22 5.72 0.52
CA ARG A 52 -5.83 5.98 0.94
C ARG A 52 -4.88 4.88 0.52
N CYS A 53 -5.33 3.63 0.39
CA CYS A 53 -4.54 2.56 -0.22
C CYS A 53 -4.24 2.88 -1.69
N GLY A 54 -5.23 3.36 -2.46
CA GLY A 54 -5.04 3.79 -3.84
C GLY A 54 -4.00 4.91 -3.98
N MET A 55 -4.13 5.96 -3.15
CA MET A 55 -3.17 7.08 -3.13
C MET A 55 -1.73 6.63 -2.83
N LEU A 56 -1.56 5.68 -1.90
CA LEU A 56 -0.23 5.17 -1.55
C LEU A 56 0.31 4.20 -2.61
N ALA A 57 -0.56 3.45 -3.30
CA ALA A 57 -0.18 2.64 -4.46
C ALA A 57 0.39 3.51 -5.57
N ASP A 58 -0.27 4.63 -5.91
CA ASP A 58 0.22 5.58 -6.91
C ASP A 58 1.61 6.15 -6.51
N GLU A 59 1.81 6.47 -5.24
CA GLU A 59 3.13 6.91 -4.75
C GLU A 59 4.19 5.82 -4.96
N PHE A 60 3.89 4.57 -4.64
CA PHE A 60 4.85 3.47 -4.78
C PHE A 60 5.14 3.12 -6.24
N ASP A 61 4.14 3.16 -7.11
CA ASP A 61 4.34 2.98 -8.55
C ASP A 61 5.29 4.06 -9.12
N SER A 62 5.16 5.32 -8.69
CA SER A 62 6.10 6.38 -9.10
C SER A 62 7.56 6.11 -8.69
N LYS A 63 7.78 5.40 -7.57
CA LYS A 63 9.14 5.02 -7.12
C LYS A 63 9.72 3.91 -7.99
N VAL A 64 8.88 3.04 -8.58
CA VAL A 64 9.33 2.01 -9.51
C VAL A 64 9.97 2.65 -10.75
N GLU A 65 9.36 3.72 -11.27
CA GLU A 65 9.87 4.43 -12.45
C GLU A 65 11.22 5.12 -12.17
N VAL A 66 11.41 5.65 -10.96
CA VAL A 66 12.66 6.31 -10.57
C VAL A 66 13.79 5.32 -10.30
N CYS A 67 13.51 4.15 -9.72
CA CYS A 67 14.54 3.14 -9.44
C CYS A 67 14.91 2.27 -10.66
N ALA A 68 14.14 2.31 -11.75
CA ALA A 68 14.40 1.56 -12.98
C ALA A 68 15.25 2.33 -14.01
N ALA A 69 15.58 3.60 -13.74
CA ALA A 69 16.44 4.47 -14.56
C ALA A 69 17.88 4.50 -14.04
#